data_AF-A0A3E3DHG8-F1
#
_entry.id   AF-A0A3E3DHG8-F1
#
_cell.length_a   1.000
_cell.length_b   1.000
_cell.length_c   1.000
_cell.angle_alpha   90.00
_cell.angle_beta   90.00
_cell.angle_gamma   90.00
#
_symmetry.space_group_name_H-M   'P 1'
#
loop_
_entity.id
_entity.type
_entity.pdbx_description
1 polymer ?
#
loop_
_entity_poly.entity_id
_entity_poly.type
_entity_poly.pdbx_seq_one_letter_code
_entity_poly.pdbx_strand_id
1 'polypeptide(L)'
;MNKFENVDVIASLQAVMKQNTTHYQSDFQYDADLFRAAAKSADSMEKTFLWLSRPDGTYCERERDALLRDTAQHLEWSTYGGASETLLAFAVKIDGMERGKVKGSLYQLDYAAHAGHLKEIALPRHHATLTFEDGAKRTCSLQDYPGHQNAIMARYGKIAAVRYEPADAGQLAALLRAEQEGRETLAPGRIGDHIRGLNAGRILDEARRIVADVQRLAAGETVKGAHDSRFFYSVPISRDFLALSTDEDLTRLYTVLPFVKHDICAPEHDGGRFVAIPRDENLNQKIRATAARSSPSVLHQLQQAKKEAAREAAKAATIKKGKGEMTL
;
A
#
# COMPACT_ATOMS: atom_id res chain seq x y z
N MET A 1 -12.28 -1.37 -10.63
CA MET A 1 -11.84 -2.07 -9.40
C MET A 1 -11.78 -3.56 -9.71
N ASN A 2 -10.87 -4.29 -9.07
CA ASN A 2 -10.65 -5.72 -9.33
C ASN A 2 -10.79 -6.54 -8.04
N LYS A 3 -11.07 -7.84 -8.19
CA LYS A 3 -10.89 -8.83 -7.13
C LYS A 3 -9.63 -9.67 -7.37
N PHE A 4 -9.01 -10.12 -6.30
CA PHE A 4 -7.80 -10.93 -6.30
C PHE A 4 -8.04 -12.14 -5.42
N GLU A 5 -8.26 -13.29 -6.06
CA GLU A 5 -8.68 -14.50 -5.37
C GLU A 5 -7.49 -15.39 -5.03
N ASN A 6 -7.63 -16.17 -3.96
CA ASN A 6 -6.64 -17.16 -3.53
C ASN A 6 -5.21 -16.58 -3.42
N VAL A 7 -5.07 -15.41 -2.81
CA VAL A 7 -3.79 -14.75 -2.61
C VAL A 7 -3.17 -15.12 -1.27
N ASP A 8 -1.89 -14.79 -1.08
CA ASP A 8 -1.27 -14.72 0.25
C ASP A 8 -1.62 -13.35 0.84
N VAL A 9 -2.65 -13.27 1.69
CA VAL A 9 -3.28 -12.01 2.09
C VAL A 9 -2.28 -11.06 2.74
N ILE A 10 -1.51 -11.58 3.70
CA ILE A 10 -0.52 -10.80 4.45
C ILE A 10 0.57 -10.29 3.51
N ALA A 11 1.19 -11.18 2.71
CA ALA A 11 2.26 -10.75 1.80
C ALA A 11 1.75 -9.75 0.75
N SER A 12 0.51 -9.92 0.30
CA SER A 12 -0.12 -9.07 -0.71
C SER A 12 -0.40 -7.68 -0.19
N LEU A 13 -1.05 -7.56 0.97
CA LEU A 13 -1.35 -6.25 1.58
C LEU A 13 -0.08 -5.57 2.10
N GLN A 14 0.92 -6.32 2.56
CA GLN A 14 2.24 -5.74 2.90
C GLN A 14 2.90 -5.11 1.67
N ALA A 15 2.81 -5.77 0.51
CA ALA A 15 3.37 -5.24 -0.73
C ALA A 15 2.61 -4.01 -1.23
N VAL A 16 1.29 -3.96 -1.05
CA VAL A 16 0.44 -2.78 -1.31
C VAL A 16 0.82 -1.63 -0.37
N MET A 17 0.90 -1.88 0.94
CA MET A 17 1.31 -0.90 1.95
C MET A 17 2.65 -0.26 1.58
N LYS A 18 3.64 -1.05 1.16
CA LYS A 18 4.97 -0.56 0.73
C LYS A 18 4.93 0.36 -0.50
N GLN A 19 3.81 0.47 -1.21
CA GLN A 19 3.66 1.43 -2.30
C GLN A 19 3.04 2.76 -1.87
N ASN A 20 2.51 2.89 -0.65
CA ASN A 20 1.71 4.05 -0.25
C ASN A 20 2.02 4.58 1.16
N THR A 21 2.44 3.71 2.09
CA THR A 21 2.64 4.04 3.51
C THR A 21 4.09 4.36 3.83
N THR A 22 4.41 5.63 4.05
CA THR A 22 5.76 6.12 4.37
C THR A 22 6.07 6.05 5.87
N HIS A 23 5.08 6.34 6.72
CA HIS A 23 5.22 6.32 8.18
C HIS A 23 4.43 5.16 8.79
N TYR A 24 4.83 4.75 9.99
CA TYR A 24 4.14 3.73 10.79
C TYR A 24 3.86 2.41 10.05
N GLN A 25 4.75 1.97 9.14
CA GLN A 25 4.64 0.67 8.47
C GLN A 25 4.61 -0.53 9.45
N SER A 26 5.08 -0.32 10.70
CA SER A 26 4.97 -1.30 11.77
C SER A 26 3.52 -1.63 12.16
N ASP A 27 2.57 -0.72 11.90
CA ASP A 27 1.16 -0.91 12.24
C ASP A 27 0.56 -2.12 11.52
N PHE A 28 1.06 -2.43 10.33
CA PHE A 28 0.64 -3.60 9.56
C PHE A 28 0.87 -4.94 10.29
N GLN A 29 1.76 -4.98 11.29
CA GLN A 29 1.91 -6.18 12.11
C GLN A 29 0.63 -6.52 12.88
N TYR A 30 -0.09 -5.50 13.38
CA TYR A 30 -1.39 -5.71 14.04
C TYR A 30 -2.42 -6.26 13.06
N ASP A 31 -2.49 -5.71 11.84
CA ASP A 31 -3.37 -6.22 10.77
C ASP A 31 -3.07 -7.70 10.46
N ALA A 32 -1.78 -8.03 10.32
CA ALA A 32 -1.34 -9.39 10.06
C ALA A 32 -1.73 -10.36 11.17
N ASP A 33 -1.66 -9.93 12.43
CA ASP A 33 -2.08 -10.73 13.59
C ASP A 33 -3.59 -10.94 13.63
N LEU A 34 -4.39 -9.94 13.26
CA LEU A 34 -5.84 -10.08 13.07
C LEU A 34 -6.16 -11.11 11.99
N PHE A 35 -5.48 -11.06 10.84
CA PHE A 35 -5.70 -12.03 9.76
C PHE A 35 -5.30 -13.45 10.16
N ARG A 36 -4.19 -13.63 10.90
CA ARG A 36 -3.78 -14.94 11.44
C ARG A 36 -4.80 -15.49 12.44
N ALA A 37 -5.37 -14.64 13.28
CA ALA A 37 -6.42 -15.04 14.23
C ALA A 37 -7.69 -15.47 13.47
N ALA A 38 -8.13 -14.68 12.48
CA ALA A 38 -9.28 -15.00 11.64
C ALA A 38 -9.13 -16.29 10.84
N ALA A 39 -7.91 -16.58 10.36
CA ALA A 39 -7.62 -17.80 9.64
C ALA A 39 -7.85 -19.07 10.49
N LYS A 40 -7.73 -18.96 11.83
CA LYS A 40 -8.00 -20.04 12.79
C LYS A 40 -9.44 -20.05 13.31
N SER A 41 -10.19 -18.96 13.11
CA SER A 41 -11.58 -18.87 13.56
C SER A 41 -12.49 -19.81 12.77
N ALA A 42 -13.46 -20.41 13.46
CA ALA A 42 -14.57 -21.12 12.84
C ALA A 42 -15.77 -20.19 12.53
N ASP A 43 -15.83 -19.01 13.16
CA ASP A 43 -16.87 -18.01 12.91
C ASP A 43 -16.58 -17.30 11.58
N SER A 44 -17.48 -17.44 10.60
CA SER A 44 -17.35 -16.80 9.29
C SER A 44 -17.46 -15.28 9.36
N MET A 45 -18.16 -14.72 10.35
CA MET A 45 -18.27 -13.27 10.52
C MET A 45 -16.97 -12.63 11.03
N GLU A 46 -16.04 -13.45 11.52
CA GLU A 46 -14.71 -13.02 11.99
C GLU A 46 -13.66 -13.11 10.86
N LYS A 47 -14.06 -13.48 9.65
CA LYS A 47 -13.17 -13.71 8.50
C LYS A 47 -13.20 -12.59 7.47
N THR A 48 -14.02 -11.56 7.66
CA THR A 48 -14.07 -10.41 6.74
C THR A 48 -13.61 -9.13 7.40
N PHE A 49 -12.80 -8.38 6.66
CA PHE A 49 -12.17 -7.14 7.13
C PHE A 49 -12.27 -6.04 6.09
N LEU A 50 -12.22 -4.81 6.57
CA LEU A 50 -11.98 -3.62 5.78
C LEU A 50 -10.57 -3.12 6.13
N TRP A 51 -9.74 -2.95 5.10
CA TRP A 51 -8.34 -2.58 5.25
C TRP A 51 -8.01 -1.34 4.42
N LEU A 52 -7.20 -0.46 5.00
CA LEU A 52 -6.75 0.80 4.42
C LEU A 52 -5.23 0.91 4.55
N SER A 53 -4.58 1.35 3.48
CA SER A 53 -3.23 1.90 3.53
C SER A 53 -3.29 3.38 3.21
N ARG A 54 -2.62 4.17 4.05
CA ARG A 54 -2.45 5.62 3.94
C ARG A 54 -0.97 5.97 4.13
N PRO A 55 -0.53 7.20 3.78
CA PRO A 55 0.85 7.62 4.01
C PRO A 55 1.29 7.42 5.47
N ASP A 56 0.38 7.69 6.42
CA ASP A 56 0.63 7.63 7.86
C ASP A 56 0.03 6.36 8.50
N GLY A 57 0.45 5.20 8.03
CA GLY A 57 0.12 3.90 8.62
C GLY A 57 -0.94 3.10 7.87
N THR A 58 -1.37 2.01 8.50
CA THR A 58 -2.45 1.14 8.02
C THR A 58 -3.59 1.13 9.03
N TYR A 59 -4.78 0.78 8.54
CA TYR A 59 -5.96 0.63 9.39
C TYR A 59 -6.74 -0.61 8.95
N CYS A 60 -7.15 -1.42 9.92
CA CYS A 60 -7.80 -2.69 9.65
C CYS A 60 -8.90 -2.95 10.67
N GLU A 61 -10.12 -3.17 10.19
CA GLU A 61 -11.25 -3.49 11.05
C GLU A 61 -12.02 -4.69 10.56
N ARG A 62 -12.70 -5.37 11.48
CA ARG A 62 -13.67 -6.38 11.11
C ARG A 62 -14.86 -5.71 10.45
N GLU A 63 -15.23 -6.21 9.29
CA GLU A 63 -16.31 -5.62 8.50
C GLU A 63 -17.64 -5.62 9.27
N ARG A 64 -17.90 -6.67 10.06
CA ARG A 64 -19.09 -6.76 10.90
C ARG A 64 -19.22 -5.62 11.90
N ASP A 65 -18.09 -5.13 12.43
CA ASP A 65 -18.08 -4.07 13.44
C ASP A 65 -18.21 -2.70 12.76
N ALA A 66 -17.63 -2.52 11.56
CA ALA A 66 -17.85 -1.33 10.72
C ALA A 66 -19.29 -1.19 10.19
N LEU A 67 -20.04 -2.29 10.09
CA LEU A 67 -21.47 -2.29 9.75
C LEU A 67 -22.40 -1.95 10.92
N LEU A 68 -21.85 -1.69 12.12
CA LEU A 68 -22.61 -1.28 13.29
C LEU A 68 -22.41 0.21 13.57
N ARG A 69 -23.44 1.01 13.33
CA ARG A 69 -23.48 2.44 13.63
C ARG A 69 -23.23 2.68 15.13
N ASP A 70 -22.65 3.83 15.44
CA ASP A 70 -22.30 4.28 16.79
C ASP A 70 -21.22 3.44 17.49
N THR A 71 -20.45 2.65 16.72
CA THR A 71 -19.19 2.04 17.16
C THR A 71 -18.00 2.91 16.74
N ALA A 72 -16.87 2.76 17.44
CA ALA A 72 -15.62 3.41 17.05
C ALA A 72 -15.20 2.96 15.64
N GLN A 73 -15.31 1.66 15.35
CA GLN A 73 -14.97 1.04 14.08
C GLN A 73 -15.74 1.66 12.91
N HIS A 74 -17.05 1.83 13.07
CA HIS A 74 -17.88 2.48 12.06
C HIS A 74 -17.51 3.95 11.87
N LEU A 75 -17.32 4.70 12.97
CA LEU A 75 -16.97 6.11 12.92
C LEU A 75 -15.63 6.29 12.19
N GLU A 76 -14.61 5.55 12.61
CA GLU A 76 -13.25 5.61 12.08
C GLU A 76 -13.26 5.27 10.59
N TRP A 77 -13.78 4.10 10.19
CA TRP A 77 -13.86 3.74 8.77
C TRP A 77 -14.66 4.73 7.92
N SER A 78 -15.68 5.38 8.49
CA SER A 78 -16.55 6.30 7.76
C SER A 78 -16.01 7.74 7.68
N THR A 79 -14.91 8.04 8.37
CA THR A 79 -14.37 9.41 8.51
C THR A 79 -12.88 9.53 8.19
N TYR A 80 -12.16 8.42 7.98
CA TYR A 80 -10.78 8.47 7.49
C TYR A 80 -10.67 9.22 6.15
N GLY A 81 -9.52 9.84 5.91
CA GLY A 81 -9.18 10.52 4.65
C GLY A 81 -9.43 12.03 4.66
N GLY A 82 -8.34 12.80 4.62
CA GLY A 82 -8.38 14.20 4.21
C GLY A 82 -8.45 14.32 2.68
N ALA A 83 -8.87 15.48 2.16
CA ALA A 83 -9.04 15.73 0.72
C ALA A 83 -7.77 15.50 -0.15
N SER A 84 -6.60 15.38 0.48
CA SER A 84 -5.30 15.22 -0.18
C SER A 84 -4.60 13.87 0.08
N GLU A 85 -5.18 12.96 0.88
CA GLU A 85 -4.53 11.67 1.17
C GLU A 85 -4.76 10.66 0.04
N THR A 86 -3.69 9.98 -0.39
CA THR A 86 -3.82 8.82 -1.29
C THR A 86 -4.18 7.60 -0.47
N LEU A 87 -5.42 7.14 -0.61
CA LEU A 87 -5.95 5.99 0.12
C LEU A 87 -6.03 4.76 -0.79
N LEU A 88 -5.47 3.65 -0.33
CA LEU A 88 -5.66 2.34 -0.94
C LEU A 88 -6.52 1.48 -0.02
N ALA A 89 -7.73 1.14 -0.46
CA ALA A 89 -8.71 0.42 0.35
C ALA A 89 -9.08 -0.94 -0.24
N PHE A 90 -9.23 -1.93 0.63
CA PHE A 90 -9.61 -3.29 0.28
C PHE A 90 -10.62 -3.85 1.28
N ALA A 91 -11.64 -4.53 0.78
CA ALA A 91 -12.32 -5.55 1.56
C ALA A 91 -11.50 -6.85 1.47
N VAL A 92 -11.39 -7.55 2.58
CA VAL A 92 -10.56 -8.74 2.73
C VAL A 92 -11.45 -9.87 3.21
N LYS A 93 -11.40 -11.01 2.53
CA LYS A 93 -12.04 -12.25 2.98
C LYS A 93 -10.97 -13.29 3.24
N ILE A 94 -10.91 -13.82 4.45
CA ILE A 94 -9.97 -14.87 4.85
C ILE A 94 -10.62 -16.24 4.67
N ASP A 95 -9.98 -17.12 3.90
CA ASP A 95 -10.46 -18.49 3.72
C ASP A 95 -9.85 -19.43 4.78
N GLY A 96 -8.58 -19.22 5.15
CA GLY A 96 -7.91 -20.02 6.17
C GLY A 96 -6.39 -20.03 6.05
N MET A 97 -5.77 -21.05 6.64
CA MET A 97 -4.32 -21.29 6.55
C MET A 97 -4.02 -22.37 5.51
N GLU A 98 -3.09 -22.09 4.60
CA GLU A 98 -2.55 -23.09 3.66
C GLU A 98 -1.03 -22.96 3.58
N ARG A 99 -0.29 -24.05 3.81
CA ARG A 99 1.19 -24.09 3.72
C ARG A 99 1.88 -22.94 4.49
N GLY A 100 1.35 -22.62 5.68
CA GLY A 100 1.89 -21.56 6.55
C GLY A 100 1.48 -20.14 6.15
N LYS A 101 0.60 -19.96 5.18
CA LYS A 101 0.14 -18.66 4.67
C LYS A 101 -1.33 -18.44 4.96
N VAL A 102 -1.69 -17.19 5.24
CA VAL A 102 -3.10 -16.79 5.31
C VAL A 102 -3.62 -16.62 3.89
N LYS A 103 -4.55 -17.49 3.50
CA LYS A 103 -5.20 -17.50 2.19
C LYS A 103 -6.52 -16.75 2.25
N GLY A 104 -6.86 -16.10 1.14
CA GLY A 104 -8.08 -15.34 1.05
C GLY A 104 -8.21 -14.59 -0.27
N SER A 105 -9.23 -13.73 -0.32
CA SER A 105 -9.53 -12.84 -1.43
C SER A 105 -9.44 -11.37 -1.00
N LEU A 106 -8.96 -10.53 -1.91
CA LEU A 106 -8.91 -9.08 -1.75
C LEU A 106 -9.82 -8.43 -2.80
N TYR A 107 -10.65 -7.49 -2.39
CA TYR A 107 -11.56 -6.75 -3.27
C TYR A 107 -11.21 -5.28 -3.17
N GLN A 108 -10.74 -4.70 -4.26
CA GLN A 108 -10.39 -3.27 -4.27
C GLN A 108 -11.65 -2.43 -4.06
N LEU A 109 -11.56 -1.43 -3.20
CA LEU A 109 -12.65 -0.49 -2.90
C LEU A 109 -12.32 0.91 -3.42
N ASP A 110 -13.35 1.60 -3.90
CA ASP A 110 -13.38 3.06 -3.88
C ASP A 110 -13.75 3.46 -2.46
N TYR A 111 -12.76 3.92 -1.70
CA TYR A 111 -12.93 4.20 -0.28
C TYR A 111 -14.03 5.24 -0.03
N ALA A 112 -14.08 6.33 -0.81
CA ALA A 112 -15.04 7.40 -0.57
C ALA A 112 -16.47 6.94 -0.84
N ALA A 113 -16.67 6.21 -1.94
CA ALA A 113 -17.97 5.60 -2.25
C ALA A 113 -18.38 4.57 -1.19
N HIS A 114 -17.43 3.72 -0.75
CA HIS A 114 -17.68 2.68 0.24
C HIS A 114 -17.99 3.26 1.64
N ALA A 115 -17.26 4.28 2.07
CA ALA A 115 -17.52 4.98 3.34
C ALA A 115 -18.89 5.69 3.32
N GLY A 116 -19.30 6.26 2.18
CA GLY A 116 -20.64 6.80 1.98
C GLY A 116 -21.71 5.72 2.10
N HIS A 117 -21.56 4.62 1.36
CA HIS A 117 -22.46 3.47 1.39
C HIS A 117 -22.64 2.90 2.81
N LEU A 118 -21.56 2.68 3.56
CA LEU A 118 -21.64 2.18 4.94
C LEU A 118 -22.45 3.07 5.88
N LYS A 119 -22.38 4.40 5.73
CA LYS A 119 -23.20 5.33 6.53
C LYS A 119 -24.69 5.13 6.29
N GLU A 120 -25.08 4.74 5.07
CA GLU A 120 -26.47 4.51 4.69
C GLU A 120 -26.98 3.16 5.24
N ILE A 121 -26.18 2.10 5.13
CA ILE A 121 -26.62 0.73 5.42
C ILE A 121 -26.34 0.24 6.84
N ALA A 122 -25.48 0.91 7.61
CA ALA A 122 -25.07 0.43 8.94
C ALA A 122 -26.24 0.34 9.93
N LEU A 123 -26.29 -0.78 10.65
CA LEU A 123 -27.31 -1.10 11.64
C LEU A 123 -26.97 -0.47 12.99
N PRO A 124 -27.94 -0.03 13.81
CA PRO A 124 -27.65 0.45 15.16
C PRO A 124 -27.13 -0.70 16.04
N ARG A 125 -26.05 -0.45 16.78
CA ARG A 125 -25.66 -1.36 17.88
C ARG A 125 -26.74 -1.34 18.97
N HIS A 126 -27.06 -2.49 19.55
CA HIS A 126 -28.13 -2.64 20.54
C HIS A 126 -27.66 -3.31 21.83
N HIS A 127 -26.79 -4.31 21.73
CA HIS A 127 -26.24 -5.04 22.89
C HIS A 127 -24.71 -5.05 22.85
N ALA A 128 -24.10 -5.28 24.00
CA ALA A 128 -22.69 -5.63 24.10
C ALA A 128 -22.54 -7.01 24.76
N THR A 129 -21.75 -7.88 24.12
CA THR A 129 -21.25 -9.12 24.72
C THR A 129 -19.85 -8.85 25.25
N LEU A 130 -19.71 -8.91 26.58
CA LEU A 130 -18.47 -8.74 27.31
C LEU A 130 -17.81 -10.10 27.53
N THR A 131 -16.54 -10.20 27.19
CA THR A 131 -15.70 -11.36 27.53
C THR A 131 -14.74 -10.94 28.65
N PHE A 132 -14.72 -11.68 29.75
CA PHE A 132 -13.86 -11.42 30.91
C PHE A 132 -12.53 -12.18 30.80
N GLU A 133 -11.54 -11.81 31.61
CA GLU A 133 -10.21 -12.46 31.60
C GLU A 133 -10.26 -13.96 31.94
N ASP A 134 -11.29 -14.42 32.66
CA ASP A 134 -11.55 -15.83 32.94
C ASP A 134 -12.23 -16.58 31.77
N GLY A 135 -12.53 -15.88 30.68
CA GLY A 135 -13.22 -16.40 29.50
C GLY A 135 -14.75 -16.41 29.58
N ALA A 136 -15.34 -16.03 30.71
CA ALA A 136 -16.79 -15.93 30.83
C ALA A 136 -17.34 -14.86 29.87
N LYS A 137 -18.53 -15.11 29.33
CA LYS A 137 -19.23 -14.18 28.44
C LYS A 137 -20.55 -13.73 29.05
N ARG A 138 -20.85 -12.44 28.95
CA ARG A 138 -22.13 -11.87 29.41
C ARG A 138 -22.62 -10.82 28.43
N THR A 139 -23.91 -10.85 28.14
CA THR A 139 -24.55 -9.84 27.28
C THR A 139 -25.29 -8.82 28.14
N CYS A 140 -25.16 -7.55 27.81
CA CYS A 140 -25.89 -6.45 28.45
C CYS A 140 -26.48 -5.50 27.40
N SER A 141 -27.58 -4.84 27.76
CA SER A 141 -28.13 -3.72 26.98
C SER A 141 -27.13 -2.57 26.96
N LEU A 142 -27.04 -1.86 25.83
CA LEU A 142 -26.20 -0.68 25.73
C LEU A 142 -26.72 0.51 26.52
N GLN A 143 -28.01 0.54 26.87
CA GLN A 143 -28.54 1.54 27.80
C GLN A 143 -27.94 1.38 29.20
N ASP A 144 -27.69 0.14 29.61
CA ASP A 144 -27.17 -0.19 30.94
C ASP A 144 -25.63 -0.25 30.97
N TYR A 145 -24.94 -0.25 29.83
CA TYR A 145 -23.49 -0.49 29.81
C TYR A 145 -22.63 0.70 30.30
N PRO A 146 -22.79 1.95 29.80
CA PRO A 146 -21.88 3.05 30.12
C PRO A 146 -21.89 3.46 31.61
N GLY A 147 -23.06 3.40 32.27
CA GLY A 147 -23.20 3.73 33.69
C GLY A 147 -22.77 2.62 34.65
N HIS A 148 -22.66 1.38 34.16
CA HIS A 148 -22.44 0.21 35.01
C HIS A 148 -21.10 -0.50 34.77
N GLN A 149 -20.24 -0.02 33.87
CA GLN A 149 -18.97 -0.67 33.56
C GLN A 149 -18.12 -0.96 34.83
N ASN A 150 -18.01 0.00 35.75
CA ASN A 150 -17.28 -0.20 37.01
C ASN A 150 -17.94 -1.25 37.92
N ALA A 151 -19.27 -1.27 38.01
CA ALA A 151 -20.00 -2.26 38.80
C ALA A 151 -19.90 -3.67 38.19
N ILE A 152 -19.95 -3.76 36.86
CA ILE A 152 -19.73 -4.99 36.10
C ILE A 152 -18.32 -5.52 36.37
N MET A 153 -17.29 -4.66 36.30
CA MET A 153 -15.91 -5.06 36.57
C MET A 153 -15.69 -5.47 38.03
N ALA A 154 -16.30 -4.76 38.98
CA ALA A 154 -16.22 -5.12 40.40
C ALA A 154 -16.86 -6.49 40.68
N ARG A 155 -17.93 -6.84 39.95
CA ARG A 155 -18.68 -8.09 40.16
C ARG A 155 -18.11 -9.29 39.40
N TYR A 156 -17.58 -9.08 38.21
CA TYR A 156 -17.22 -10.15 37.27
C TYR A 156 -15.75 -10.13 36.86
N GLY A 157 -14.97 -9.19 37.36
CA GLY A 157 -13.56 -9.02 37.00
C GLY A 157 -13.35 -8.16 35.77
N LYS A 158 -12.10 -8.09 35.31
CA LYS A 158 -11.69 -7.22 34.21
C LYS A 158 -12.23 -7.73 32.87
N ILE A 159 -12.74 -6.79 32.07
CA ILE A 159 -13.22 -7.07 30.72
C ILE A 159 -12.01 -7.20 29.79
N ALA A 160 -11.90 -8.34 29.12
CA ALA A 160 -10.86 -8.64 28.13
C ALA A 160 -11.26 -8.22 26.71
N ALA A 161 -12.55 -8.31 26.37
CA ALA A 161 -13.06 -7.88 25.07
C ALA A 161 -14.54 -7.45 25.12
N VAL A 162 -14.91 -6.53 24.23
CA VAL A 162 -16.30 -6.08 24.03
C VAL A 162 -16.67 -6.36 22.58
N ARG A 163 -17.80 -7.05 22.37
CA ARG A 163 -18.37 -7.29 21.05
C ARG A 163 -19.74 -6.64 20.98
N TYR A 164 -19.92 -5.69 20.06
CA TYR A 164 -21.24 -5.10 19.83
C TYR A 164 -22.08 -5.98 18.90
N GLU A 165 -23.38 -5.99 19.13
CA GLU A 165 -24.36 -6.70 18.31
C GLU A 165 -25.59 -5.81 18.05
N PRO A 166 -26.21 -5.91 16.86
CA PRO A 166 -27.47 -5.24 16.56
C PRO A 166 -28.61 -5.96 17.28
N ALA A 167 -29.83 -5.39 17.21
CA ALA A 167 -31.02 -6.04 17.75
C ALA A 167 -31.32 -7.41 17.08
N ASP A 168 -30.94 -7.55 15.80
CA ASP A 168 -31.15 -8.75 15.00
C ASP A 168 -29.83 -9.19 14.33
N ALA A 169 -29.23 -10.25 14.86
CA ALA A 169 -28.00 -10.83 14.31
C ALA A 169 -28.18 -11.37 12.88
N GLY A 170 -29.41 -11.79 12.51
CA GLY A 170 -29.74 -12.25 11.17
C GLY A 170 -29.64 -11.14 10.13
N GLN A 171 -30.03 -9.91 10.48
CA GLN A 171 -29.89 -8.75 9.60
C GLN A 171 -28.42 -8.41 9.32
N LEU A 172 -27.56 -8.44 10.35
CA LEU A 172 -26.12 -8.23 10.14
C LEU A 172 -25.49 -9.34 9.28
N ALA A 173 -25.87 -10.59 9.51
CA ALA A 173 -25.40 -11.71 8.69
C ALA A 173 -25.86 -11.59 7.22
N ALA A 174 -27.10 -11.16 6.99
CA ALA A 174 -27.62 -10.90 5.65
C ALA A 174 -26.89 -9.75 4.96
N LEU A 175 -26.61 -8.66 5.69
CA LEU A 175 -25.90 -7.49 5.17
C LEU A 175 -24.46 -7.83 4.78
N LEU A 176 -23.72 -8.53 5.64
CA LEU A 176 -22.37 -9.03 5.33
C LEU A 176 -22.35 -9.92 4.09
N ARG A 177 -23.35 -10.80 3.96
CA ARG A 177 -23.47 -11.67 2.78
C ARG A 177 -23.72 -10.84 1.52
N ALA A 178 -24.63 -9.87 1.57
CA ALA A 178 -24.93 -9.00 0.43
C ALA A 178 -23.71 -8.19 -0.02
N GLU A 179 -22.94 -7.64 0.93
CA GLU A 179 -21.68 -6.96 0.66
C GLU A 179 -20.66 -7.89 -0.03
N GLN A 180 -20.53 -9.12 0.47
CA GLN A 180 -19.63 -10.10 -0.10
C GLN A 180 -20.06 -10.51 -1.53
N GLU A 181 -21.33 -10.85 -1.72
CA GLU A 181 -21.90 -11.25 -3.01
C GLU A 181 -21.78 -10.13 -4.05
N GLY A 182 -22.00 -8.87 -3.65
CA GLY A 182 -21.83 -7.72 -4.52
C GLY A 182 -20.40 -7.62 -5.08
N ARG A 183 -19.39 -7.88 -4.25
CA ARG A 183 -17.98 -7.82 -4.64
C ARG A 183 -17.51 -9.01 -5.47
N GLU A 184 -18.23 -10.14 -5.43
CA GLU A 184 -17.92 -11.29 -6.30
C GLU A 184 -18.11 -10.99 -7.79
N THR A 185 -18.88 -9.95 -8.12
CA THR A 185 -19.08 -9.47 -9.51
C THR A 185 -17.90 -8.67 -10.06
N LEU A 186 -16.92 -8.30 -9.23
CA LEU A 186 -15.74 -7.55 -9.67
C LEU A 186 -14.89 -8.38 -10.64
N ALA A 187 -14.26 -7.69 -11.58
CA ALA A 187 -13.36 -8.33 -12.55
C ALA A 187 -12.17 -8.99 -11.83
N PRO A 188 -11.83 -10.25 -12.16
CA PRO A 188 -10.67 -10.90 -11.58
C PRO A 188 -9.37 -10.25 -12.08
N GLY A 189 -8.41 -10.10 -11.18
CA GLY A 189 -7.09 -9.55 -11.47
C GLY A 189 -5.97 -10.37 -10.85
N ARG A 190 -4.73 -10.04 -11.22
CA ARG A 190 -3.53 -10.60 -10.60
C ARG A 190 -2.95 -9.58 -9.63
N ILE A 191 -2.84 -9.93 -8.36
CA ILE A 191 -2.38 -9.00 -7.32
C ILE A 191 -0.97 -8.45 -7.60
N GLY A 192 -0.09 -9.28 -8.15
CA GLY A 192 1.24 -8.84 -8.57
C GLY A 192 1.22 -7.78 -9.67
N ASP A 193 0.26 -7.85 -10.60
CA ASP A 193 0.11 -6.88 -11.69
C ASP A 193 -0.42 -5.55 -11.13
N HIS A 194 -1.34 -5.62 -10.16
CA HIS A 194 -1.83 -4.46 -9.44
C HIS A 194 -0.72 -3.75 -8.66
N ILE A 195 0.10 -4.48 -7.90
CA ILE A 195 1.24 -3.92 -7.15
C ILE A 195 2.24 -3.25 -8.10
N ARG A 196 2.56 -3.88 -9.25
CA ARG A 196 3.41 -3.25 -10.27
C ARG A 196 2.78 -1.99 -10.86
N GLY A 197 1.46 -1.97 -11.04
CA GLY A 197 0.70 -0.79 -11.44
C GLY A 197 0.81 0.35 -10.44
N LEU A 198 0.66 0.07 -9.13
CA LEU A 198 0.82 1.07 -8.06
C LEU A 198 2.24 1.67 -8.07
N ASN A 199 3.26 0.81 -8.13
CA ASN A 199 4.66 1.25 -8.20
C ASN A 199 4.93 2.12 -9.43
N ALA A 200 4.46 1.69 -10.61
CA ALA A 200 4.61 2.47 -11.84
C ALA A 200 3.87 3.81 -11.79
N GLY A 201 2.67 3.83 -11.21
CA GLY A 201 1.89 5.04 -10.96
C GLY A 201 2.66 6.04 -10.10
N ARG A 202 3.17 5.60 -8.96
CA ARG A 202 3.99 6.41 -8.03
C ARG A 202 5.21 7.04 -8.71
N ILE A 203 5.92 6.28 -9.56
CA ILE A 203 7.06 6.80 -10.35
C ILE A 203 6.61 7.88 -11.35
N LEU A 204 5.48 7.67 -12.02
CA LEU A 204 4.97 8.63 -13.00
C LEU A 204 4.45 9.90 -12.34
N ASP A 205 3.82 9.80 -11.17
CA ASP A 205 3.34 10.96 -10.41
C ASP A 205 4.50 11.82 -9.92
N GLU A 206 5.57 11.18 -9.43
CA GLU A 206 6.78 11.90 -9.06
C GLU A 206 7.45 12.57 -10.26
N ALA A 207 7.52 11.89 -11.42
CA ALA A 207 8.02 12.49 -12.65
C ALA A 207 7.17 13.70 -13.09
N ARG A 208 5.83 13.62 -12.98
CA ARG A 208 4.91 14.74 -13.29
C ARG A 208 5.17 15.92 -12.38
N ARG A 209 5.32 15.67 -11.09
CA ARG A 209 5.63 16.72 -10.10
C ARG A 209 6.96 17.40 -10.43
N ILE A 210 8.01 16.63 -10.70
CA ILE A 210 9.34 17.19 -11.06
C ILE A 210 9.24 18.04 -12.32
N VAL A 211 8.57 17.57 -13.39
CA VAL A 211 8.39 18.34 -14.62
C VAL A 211 7.65 19.64 -14.35
N ALA A 212 6.56 19.60 -13.58
CA ALA A 212 5.80 20.79 -13.22
C ALA A 212 6.64 21.78 -12.40
N ASP A 213 7.39 21.31 -11.42
CA ASP A 213 8.23 22.16 -10.57
C ASP A 213 9.38 22.82 -11.37
N VAL A 214 9.98 22.12 -12.33
CA VAL A 214 11.00 22.70 -13.22
C VAL A 214 10.40 23.80 -14.09
N GLN A 215 9.20 23.59 -14.64
CA GLN A 215 8.50 24.60 -15.44
C GLN A 215 8.14 25.84 -14.62
N ARG A 216 7.75 25.66 -13.35
CA ARG A 216 7.49 26.75 -12.41
C ARG A 216 8.74 27.55 -12.09
N LEU A 217 9.87 26.89 -11.83
CA LEU A 217 11.16 27.57 -11.66
C LEU A 217 11.55 28.38 -12.92
N ALA A 218 11.33 27.82 -14.10
CA ALA A 218 11.59 28.51 -15.36
C ALA A 218 10.69 29.74 -15.56
N ALA A 219 9.47 29.72 -15.03
CA ALA A 219 8.55 30.87 -14.98
C ALA A 219 8.90 31.90 -13.88
N GLY A 220 9.97 31.67 -13.10
CA GLY A 220 10.39 32.55 -12.01
C GLY A 220 9.62 32.35 -10.70
N GLU A 221 8.85 31.27 -10.57
CA GLU A 221 8.17 30.93 -9.32
C GLU A 221 9.14 30.32 -8.30
N THR A 222 8.82 30.49 -7.01
CA THR A 222 9.53 29.79 -5.93
C THR A 222 8.97 28.39 -5.75
N VAL A 223 9.83 27.37 -5.82
CA VAL A 223 9.52 25.98 -5.46
C VAL A 223 10.22 25.62 -4.16
N LYS A 224 9.47 25.04 -3.21
CA LYS A 224 9.99 24.70 -1.88
C LYS A 224 11.13 23.69 -1.98
N GLY A 225 12.27 24.03 -1.39
CA GLY A 225 13.46 23.15 -1.38
C GLY A 225 14.15 23.03 -2.73
N ALA A 226 13.72 23.75 -3.76
CA ALA A 226 14.47 23.82 -5.01
C ALA A 226 15.65 24.79 -4.87
N HIS A 227 16.72 24.48 -5.60
CA HIS A 227 17.87 25.35 -5.73
C HIS A 227 18.09 25.66 -7.20
N ASP A 228 18.13 26.94 -7.52
CA ASP A 228 18.40 27.40 -8.86
C ASP A 228 19.81 28.00 -8.93
N SER A 229 20.56 27.62 -9.95
CA SER A 229 21.90 28.15 -10.23
C SER A 229 21.92 28.81 -11.61
N ARG A 230 23.04 29.48 -11.93
CA ARG A 230 23.24 30.04 -13.28
C ARG A 230 23.18 28.98 -14.39
N PHE A 231 23.35 27.70 -14.08
CA PHE A 231 23.49 26.64 -15.08
C PHE A 231 22.38 25.59 -15.04
N PHE A 232 21.76 25.35 -13.88
CA PHE A 232 20.80 24.27 -13.68
C PHE A 232 19.59 24.69 -12.86
N TYR A 233 18.43 24.16 -13.25
CA TYR A 233 17.28 24.00 -12.37
C TYR A 233 17.48 22.74 -11.53
N SER A 234 17.45 22.84 -10.19
CA SER A 234 17.54 21.68 -9.30
C SER A 234 16.26 21.53 -8.50
N VAL A 235 15.48 20.49 -8.80
CA VAL A 235 14.23 20.19 -8.11
C VAL A 235 14.42 18.98 -7.19
N PRO A 236 14.05 19.07 -5.89
CA PRO A 236 14.18 17.95 -4.98
C PRO A 236 13.24 16.82 -5.40
N ILE A 237 13.71 15.57 -5.30
CA ILE A 237 12.87 14.37 -5.34
C ILE A 237 12.12 14.30 -3.99
N SER A 238 10.83 13.98 -4.05
CA SER A 238 9.96 13.91 -2.89
C SER A 238 10.52 12.96 -1.82
N ARG A 239 10.51 13.40 -0.56
CA ARG A 239 10.95 12.56 0.57
C ARG A 239 10.08 11.31 0.70
N ASP A 240 8.77 11.44 0.48
CA ASP A 240 7.84 10.32 0.51
C ASP A 240 8.12 9.33 -0.63
N PHE A 241 8.42 9.85 -1.82
CA PHE A 241 8.85 8.99 -2.93
C PHE A 241 10.15 8.26 -2.58
N LEU A 242 11.16 8.96 -2.08
CA LEU A 242 12.45 8.37 -1.72
C LEU A 242 12.30 7.31 -0.61
N ALA A 243 11.46 7.54 0.39
CA ALA A 243 11.23 6.61 1.50
C ALA A 243 10.68 5.26 1.04
N LEU A 244 9.96 5.22 -0.09
CA LEU A 244 9.37 4.01 -0.67
C LEU A 244 10.14 3.45 -1.86
N SER A 245 11.18 4.14 -2.32
CA SER A 245 11.86 3.81 -3.58
C SER A 245 13.06 2.92 -3.37
N THR A 246 13.20 1.97 -4.27
CA THR A 246 14.44 1.23 -4.50
C THR A 246 15.34 1.97 -5.49
N ASP A 247 16.59 1.53 -5.64
CA ASP A 247 17.48 2.05 -6.69
C ASP A 247 16.94 1.76 -8.11
N GLU A 248 16.19 0.66 -8.27
CA GLU A 248 15.49 0.36 -9.53
C GLU A 248 14.39 1.39 -9.82
N ASP A 249 13.62 1.80 -8.80
CA ASP A 249 12.60 2.83 -8.96
C ASP A 249 13.21 4.17 -9.35
N LEU A 250 14.38 4.52 -8.80
CA LEU A 250 15.11 5.73 -9.17
C LEU A 250 15.67 5.67 -10.59
N THR A 251 16.16 4.52 -11.00
CA THR A 251 16.57 4.27 -12.39
C THR A 251 15.38 4.44 -13.35
N ARG A 252 14.21 3.95 -12.96
CA ARG A 252 12.98 4.11 -13.74
C ARG A 252 12.50 5.55 -13.75
N LEU A 253 12.56 6.27 -12.62
CA LEU A 253 12.28 7.71 -12.54
C LEU A 253 13.16 8.48 -13.53
N TYR A 254 14.47 8.24 -13.50
CA TYR A 254 15.41 8.84 -14.45
C TYR A 254 15.00 8.60 -15.91
N THR A 255 14.51 7.40 -16.22
CA THR A 255 14.15 6.98 -17.58
C THR A 255 12.84 7.58 -18.08
N VAL A 256 11.87 7.82 -17.18
CA VAL A 256 10.55 8.36 -17.57
C VAL A 256 10.55 9.90 -17.70
N LEU A 257 11.53 10.58 -17.09
CA LEU A 257 11.69 12.02 -17.23
C LEU A 257 11.86 12.39 -18.72
N PRO A 258 11.22 13.48 -19.17
CA PRO A 258 11.18 13.79 -20.59
C PRO A 258 12.42 14.52 -21.10
N PHE A 259 13.34 14.90 -20.22
CA PHE A 259 14.52 15.69 -20.56
C PHE A 259 15.59 14.86 -21.26
N VAL A 260 16.32 15.49 -22.19
CA VAL A 260 17.46 14.86 -22.88
C VAL A 260 18.69 14.90 -21.97
N LYS A 261 18.93 16.03 -21.32
CA LYS A 261 20.00 16.23 -20.35
C LYS A 261 19.40 16.42 -18.96
N HIS A 262 19.62 15.44 -18.09
CA HIS A 262 19.35 15.56 -16.66
C HIS A 262 20.20 14.57 -15.88
N ASP A 263 20.39 14.86 -14.59
CA ASP A 263 21.05 13.96 -13.66
C ASP A 263 20.32 13.91 -12.31
N ILE A 264 20.48 12.82 -11.57
CA ILE A 264 20.01 12.69 -10.19
C ILE A 264 21.20 12.84 -9.25
N CYS A 265 21.23 13.97 -8.53
CA CYS A 265 22.33 14.36 -7.67
C CYS A 265 21.97 14.19 -6.18
N ALA A 266 22.96 13.94 -5.33
CA ALA A 266 22.83 13.97 -3.88
C ALA A 266 23.85 14.98 -3.30
N PRO A 267 23.46 16.23 -3.02
CA PRO A 267 24.38 17.21 -2.44
C PRO A 267 24.82 16.76 -1.04
N GLU A 268 26.10 17.01 -0.73
CA GLU A 268 26.82 16.46 0.44
C GLU A 268 26.22 16.82 1.81
N HIS A 269 25.32 17.81 1.89
CA HIS A 269 24.91 18.42 3.16
C HIS A 269 23.40 18.44 3.45
N ASP A 270 22.53 18.00 2.54
CA ASP A 270 21.06 18.15 2.71
C ASP A 270 20.29 16.83 2.80
N GLY A 271 20.98 15.69 2.61
CA GLY A 271 20.39 14.34 2.71
C GLY A 271 19.29 14.01 1.68
N GLY A 272 18.87 14.99 0.86
CA GLY A 272 17.91 14.84 -0.22
C GLY A 272 18.58 14.47 -1.55
N ARG A 273 17.79 13.89 -2.47
CA ARG A 273 18.18 13.72 -3.87
C ARG A 273 17.47 14.76 -4.73
N PHE A 274 18.12 15.23 -5.77
CA PHE A 274 17.62 16.28 -6.67
C PHE A 274 17.71 15.82 -8.11
N VAL A 275 16.80 16.30 -8.94
CA VAL A 275 16.95 16.25 -10.39
C VAL A 275 17.53 17.57 -10.85
N ALA A 276 18.72 17.53 -11.43
CA ALA A 276 19.39 18.69 -12.02
C ALA A 276 19.17 18.71 -13.53
N ILE A 277 18.64 19.81 -14.05
CA ILE A 277 18.31 20.00 -15.47
C ILE A 277 19.01 21.26 -15.97
N PRO A 278 19.86 21.18 -17.01
CA PRO A 278 20.49 22.35 -17.61
C PRO A 278 19.48 23.37 -18.10
N ARG A 279 19.80 24.66 -17.99
CA ARG A 279 18.91 25.73 -18.46
C ARG A 279 18.75 25.79 -19.99
N ASP A 280 19.65 25.17 -20.75
CA ASP A 280 19.55 25.02 -22.22
C ASP A 280 18.66 23.84 -22.65
N GLU A 281 18.12 23.06 -21.71
CA GLU A 281 17.22 21.94 -21.99
C GLU A 281 15.81 22.41 -22.42
N ASN A 282 15.14 21.63 -23.26
CA ASN A 282 13.76 21.92 -23.66
C ASN A 282 12.77 21.41 -22.60
N LEU A 283 12.16 22.36 -21.87
CA LEU A 283 11.25 22.08 -20.75
C LEU A 283 9.78 21.82 -21.15
N ASN A 284 9.43 22.02 -22.43
CA ASN A 284 8.06 21.82 -22.92
C ASN A 284 7.75 20.35 -23.29
N GLN A 285 8.62 19.42 -22.92
CA GLN A 285 8.47 18.01 -23.21
C GLN A 285 7.52 17.31 -22.21
N LYS A 286 6.70 16.39 -22.73
CA LYS A 286 5.78 15.57 -21.91
C LYS A 286 6.43 14.24 -21.56
N ILE A 287 6.08 13.70 -20.39
CA ILE A 287 6.59 12.41 -19.88
C ILE A 287 6.41 11.29 -20.91
N ARG A 288 7.46 10.46 -21.04
CA ARG A 288 7.48 9.32 -21.96
C ARG A 288 6.59 8.19 -21.41
N ALA A 289 5.31 8.21 -21.77
CA ALA A 289 4.33 7.19 -21.33
C ALA A 289 4.73 5.74 -21.72
N THR A 290 5.56 5.57 -22.74
CA THR A 290 6.03 4.26 -23.24
C THR A 290 7.09 3.60 -22.38
N ALA A 291 7.84 4.33 -21.55
CA ALA A 291 8.88 3.74 -20.69
C ALA A 291 8.31 2.96 -19.48
N ALA A 292 7.03 3.14 -19.16
CA ALA A 292 6.34 2.40 -18.09
C ALA A 292 5.88 0.99 -18.51
N ARG A 293 5.86 0.69 -19.82
CA ARG A 293 5.50 -0.63 -20.37
C ARG A 293 6.74 -1.26 -21.01
N SER A 294 7.48 -2.03 -20.22
CA SER A 294 8.46 -2.99 -20.73
C SER A 294 9.66 -2.39 -21.48
N SER A 295 10.68 -1.96 -20.74
CA SER A 295 12.05 -1.93 -21.27
C SER A 295 12.96 -2.73 -20.34
N PRO A 296 13.70 -3.74 -20.83
CA PRO A 296 14.76 -4.37 -20.05
C PRO A 296 15.70 -3.28 -19.56
N SER A 297 16.00 -3.23 -18.27
CA SER A 297 16.78 -2.12 -17.71
C SER A 297 18.13 -2.02 -18.43
N VAL A 298 18.55 -0.80 -18.74
CA VAL A 298 19.87 -0.51 -19.34
C VAL A 298 20.99 -1.12 -18.48
N LEU A 299 20.76 -1.27 -17.18
CA LEU A 299 21.61 -1.98 -16.24
C LEU A 299 21.68 -3.50 -16.51
N HIS A 300 20.55 -4.15 -16.80
CA HIS A 300 20.52 -5.55 -17.21
C HIS A 300 21.23 -5.75 -18.56
N GLN A 301 21.07 -4.82 -19.50
CA GLN A 301 21.79 -4.83 -20.78
C GLN A 301 23.30 -4.59 -20.58
N LEU A 302 23.71 -3.65 -19.73
CA LEU A 302 25.12 -3.41 -19.38
C LEU A 302 25.75 -4.58 -18.61
N GLN A 303 24.99 -5.24 -17.73
CA GLN A 303 25.44 -6.42 -17.01
C GLN A 303 25.57 -7.64 -17.93
N GLN A 304 24.67 -7.80 -18.90
CA GLN A 304 24.81 -8.83 -19.94
C GLN A 304 25.99 -8.55 -20.86
N ALA A 305 26.15 -7.30 -21.32
CA ALA A 305 27.30 -6.90 -22.14
C ALA A 305 28.63 -7.09 -21.40
N LYS A 306 28.70 -6.78 -20.10
CA LYS A 306 29.89 -7.08 -19.26
C LYS A 306 30.15 -8.58 -19.14
N LYS A 307 29.12 -9.41 -18.99
CA LYS A 307 29.26 -10.88 -18.92
C LYS A 307 29.73 -11.48 -20.25
N GLU A 308 29.25 -10.95 -21.37
CA GLU A 308 29.67 -11.37 -22.71
C GLU A 308 31.10 -10.95 -23.02
N ALA A 309 31.47 -9.70 -22.72
CA ALA A 309 32.85 -9.23 -22.86
C ALA A 309 33.84 -10.04 -22.00
N ALA A 310 33.45 -10.43 -20.78
CA ALA A 310 34.27 -11.29 -19.92
C ALA A 310 34.44 -12.71 -20.50
N ARG A 311 33.39 -13.27 -21.14
CA ARG A 311 33.46 -14.57 -21.82
C ARG A 311 34.36 -14.54 -23.06
N GLU A 312 34.31 -13.47 -23.84
CA GLU A 312 35.19 -13.31 -25.01
C GLU A 312 36.66 -13.12 -24.61
N ALA A 313 36.92 -12.32 -23.57
CA ALA A 313 38.27 -12.15 -23.01
C ALA A 313 38.86 -13.49 -22.50
N ALA A 314 38.04 -14.31 -21.83
CA ALA A 314 38.46 -15.64 -21.37
C ALA A 314 38.78 -16.61 -22.53
N LYS A 315 37.97 -16.60 -23.60
CA LYS A 315 38.24 -17.40 -24.81
C LYS A 315 39.52 -16.96 -25.51
N ALA A 316 39.75 -15.66 -25.65
CA ALA A 316 40.97 -15.11 -26.26
C ALA A 316 42.24 -15.47 -25.46
N ALA A 317 42.16 -15.49 -24.13
CA ALA A 317 43.26 -15.92 -23.26
C ALA A 317 43.59 -17.42 -23.39
N THR A 318 42.57 -18.26 -23.63
CA THR A 318 42.76 -19.71 -23.80
C THR A 318 43.43 -20.03 -25.16
N ILE A 319 43.07 -19.27 -26.20
CA ILE A 319 43.69 -19.38 -27.53
C ILE A 319 45.17 -18.92 -27.52
N LYS A 320 45.51 -17.90 -26.72
CA LYS A 320 46.90 -17.45 -26.54
C LYS A 320 47.76 -18.49 -25.80
N LYS A 321 47.18 -19.22 -24.84
CA LYS A 321 47.88 -20.28 -24.08
C LYS A 321 48.19 -21.49 -24.96
N GLY A 322 47.26 -21.90 -25.83
CA GLY A 322 47.47 -22.99 -26.78
C GLY A 322 48.49 -22.70 -27.90
N LYS A 323 48.80 -21.43 -28.18
CA LYS A 323 49.88 -21.04 -29.12
C LYS A 323 51.26 -20.92 -28.45
N GLY A 324 51.32 -20.87 -27.12
CA GLY A 324 52.59 -20.80 -26.36
C GLY A 324 53.26 -22.17 -26.14
N GLU A 325 52.50 -23.27 -26.22
CA GLU A 325 53.02 -24.64 -26.04
C GLU A 325 53.51 -25.29 -27.35
N MET A 326 53.49 -24.57 -28.48
CA MET A 326 54.10 -25.00 -29.76
C MET A 326 55.42 -24.26 -30.08
N THR A 327 56.14 -23.84 -29.04
CA THR A 327 57.54 -23.40 -29.19
C THR A 327 58.29 -23.76 -27.93
N LEU A 328 58.69 -25.03 -27.84
CA LEU A 328 59.96 -25.53 -27.29
C LEU A 328 60.10 -27.01 -27.66
#